data_AF-A0A954LD17-F1
#
_entry.id   AF-A0A954LD17-F1
#
_cell.length_a   1.000
_cell.length_b   1.000
_cell.length_c   1.000
_cell.angle_alpha   90.00
_cell.angle_beta   90.00
_cell.angle_gamma   90.00
#
_symmetry.space_group_name_H-M   'P 1'
#
loop_
_entity.id
_entity.type
_entity.pdbx_description
1 polymer ?
#
loop_
_entity_poly.entity_id
_entity_poly.type
_entity_poly.pdbx_seq_one_letter_code
_entity_poly.pdbx_strand_id
1 'polypeptide(L)'
;MFRDPVTRRHWLTTAGLAAMASAAPNAAAQLAQEGVSADSAVTRRRIHQSVMGWCFKPMPVPELIRHCAEMGLEAIEGIDPQFYPEARRQGLK
;
A
#
# COMPACT_ATOMS: atom_id res chain seq x y z
N MET A 1 40.51 -24.46 -4.99
CA MET A 1 39.34 -24.15 -4.13
C MET A 1 38.53 -23.08 -4.84
N PHE A 2 37.58 -23.47 -5.69
CA PHE A 2 36.66 -22.55 -6.37
C PHE A 2 35.24 -23.01 -6.06
N ARG A 3 34.42 -22.11 -5.51
CA ARG A 3 33.03 -22.36 -5.17
C ARG A 3 32.20 -21.53 -6.14
N ASP A 4 31.56 -22.19 -7.09
CA ASP A 4 30.65 -21.49 -8.01
C ASP A 4 29.43 -20.98 -7.22
N PRO A 5 29.07 -19.68 -7.30
CA PRO A 5 27.90 -19.17 -6.63
C PRO A 5 26.66 -19.62 -7.39
N VAL A 6 25.87 -20.49 -6.76
CA VAL A 6 24.50 -20.81 -7.21
C VAL A 6 23.76 -19.48 -7.41
N THR A 7 23.56 -19.10 -8.66
CA THR A 7 23.02 -17.79 -9.03
C THR A 7 21.50 -17.86 -9.06
N ARG A 8 20.80 -16.83 -8.56
CA ARG A 8 19.32 -16.72 -8.49
C ARG A 8 18.58 -17.21 -9.73
N ARG A 9 19.16 -17.03 -10.91
CA ARG A 9 18.61 -17.51 -12.19
C ARG A 9 18.43 -19.03 -12.23
N HIS A 10 19.34 -19.79 -11.63
CA HIS A 10 19.29 -21.25 -11.58
C HIS A 10 18.08 -21.78 -10.79
N TRP A 11 17.59 -21.02 -9.79
CA TRP A 11 16.38 -21.34 -9.04
C TRP A 11 15.09 -21.06 -9.84
N LEU A 12 15.08 -20.01 -10.66
CA LEU A 12 13.93 -19.67 -11.49
C LEU A 12 13.76 -20.69 -12.63
N THR A 13 14.85 -21.22 -13.18
CA THR A 13 14.80 -22.20 -14.27
C THR A 13 14.29 -23.57 -13.82
N THR A 14 14.65 -24.04 -12.62
CA THR A 14 14.18 -25.34 -12.11
C THR A 14 12.75 -25.32 -11.56
N ALA A 15 12.24 -24.16 -11.13
CA ALA A 15 10.84 -24.03 -10.68
C ALA A 15 9.84 -23.94 -11.85
N GLY A 16 10.27 -23.51 -13.04
CA GLY A 16 9.38 -23.27 -14.18
C GLY A 16 8.79 -24.53 -14.83
N LEU A 17 9.42 -25.70 -14.69
CA LEU A 17 8.95 -26.95 -15.31
C LEU A 17 7.83 -27.65 -14.54
N ALA A 18 7.53 -27.24 -13.30
CA ALA A 18 6.48 -27.84 -12.47
C ALA A 18 5.15 -27.05 -12.46
N ALA A 19 5.10 -25.85 -13.07
CA ALA A 19 4.00 -24.91 -12.89
C ALA A 19 3.07 -24.74 -14.13
N MET A 20 3.14 -25.64 -15.11
CA MET A 20 2.30 -25.55 -16.32
C MET A 20 0.86 -26.09 -16.15
N ALA A 21 0.44 -26.48 -14.94
CA ALA A 21 -0.88 -27.07 -14.69
C ALA A 21 -1.88 -26.18 -13.93
N SER A 22 -1.56 -24.91 -13.66
CA SER A 22 -2.41 -24.03 -12.84
C SER A 22 -2.64 -22.64 -13.45
N ALA A 23 -2.85 -22.58 -14.77
CA ALA A 23 -3.22 -21.35 -15.46
C ALA A 23 -4.72 -21.32 -15.80
N ALA A 24 -5.57 -20.97 -14.82
CA ALA A 24 -6.80 -20.16 -14.96
C ALA A 24 -7.67 -20.22 -13.68
N PRO A 25 -8.40 -19.15 -13.29
CA PRO A 25 -8.21 -17.72 -13.55
C PRO A 25 -7.95 -16.94 -12.26
N ASN A 26 -7.33 -15.77 -12.41
CA ASN A 26 -7.05 -14.80 -11.35
C ASN A 26 -8.33 -14.05 -10.87
N ALA A 27 -9.47 -14.74 -10.76
CA ALA A 27 -10.74 -14.20 -10.27
C ALA A 27 -10.82 -14.21 -8.73
N ALA A 28 -9.95 -14.96 -8.06
CA ALA A 28 -9.87 -15.01 -6.59
C ALA A 28 -9.10 -13.83 -5.97
N ALA A 29 -8.50 -12.94 -6.77
CA ALA A 29 -7.82 -11.75 -6.24
C ALA A 29 -8.80 -10.67 -5.74
N GLN A 30 -10.07 -10.74 -6.15
CA GLN A 30 -11.16 -10.09 -5.43
C GLN A 30 -11.73 -11.08 -4.42
N LEU A 31 -10.94 -11.39 -3.39
CA LEU A 31 -11.52 -11.82 -2.13
C LEU A 31 -12.52 -10.74 -1.74
N ALA A 32 -13.79 -11.11 -1.65
CA ALA A 32 -14.79 -10.28 -1.02
C ALA A 32 -14.18 -9.83 0.32
N GLN A 33 -14.06 -8.52 0.51
CA GLN A 33 -13.59 -7.95 1.75
C GLN A 33 -14.67 -8.27 2.80
N GLU A 34 -14.61 -9.46 3.39
CA GLU A 34 -15.36 -9.80 4.60
C GLU A 34 -15.10 -8.65 5.56
N GLY A 35 -16.20 -7.95 5.91
CA GLY A 35 -16.13 -6.63 6.51
C GLY A 35 -15.11 -6.61 7.64
N VAL A 36 -14.06 -5.80 7.48
CA VAL A 36 -13.09 -5.56 8.54
C VAL A 36 -13.89 -5.22 9.79
N SER A 37 -13.81 -6.08 10.81
CA SER A 37 -14.46 -5.80 12.09
C SER A 37 -13.96 -4.46 12.57
N ALA A 38 -14.89 -3.55 12.92
CA ALA A 38 -14.56 -2.21 13.42
C ALA A 38 -13.62 -2.23 14.64
N ASP A 39 -13.50 -3.39 15.30
CA ASP A 39 -12.62 -3.64 16.43
C ASP A 39 -11.12 -3.68 16.07
N SER A 40 -10.75 -3.81 14.78
CA SER A 40 -9.35 -3.81 14.34
C SER A 40 -8.73 -2.39 14.25
N ALA A 41 -9.45 -1.35 14.67
CA ALA A 41 -8.99 0.03 14.57
C ALA A 41 -7.80 0.32 15.51
N VAL A 42 -6.81 1.06 15.00
CA VAL A 42 -5.65 1.49 15.79
C VAL A 42 -6.07 2.60 16.76
N THR A 43 -6.37 2.26 18.01
CA THR A 43 -6.89 3.21 19.01
C THR A 43 -5.82 4.02 19.75
N ARG A 44 -4.59 3.50 19.86
CA ARG A 44 -3.54 4.07 20.71
C ARG A 44 -2.58 5.05 20.01
N ARG A 45 -2.85 5.44 18.76
CA ARG A 45 -2.05 6.37 17.93
C ARG A 45 -0.52 6.13 18.00
N ARG A 46 -0.09 4.86 18.00
CA ARG A 46 1.33 4.46 18.07
C ARG A 46 1.98 4.28 16.69
N ILE A 47 1.20 4.49 15.62
CA ILE A 47 1.66 4.32 14.24
C ILE A 47 1.61 5.69 13.59
N HIS A 48 2.79 6.18 13.21
CA HIS A 48 2.98 7.48 12.58
C HIS A 48 3.19 7.26 11.08
N GLN A 49 2.10 6.97 10.36
CA GLN A 49 2.15 6.64 8.94
C GLN A 49 1.82 7.87 8.08
N SER A 50 2.59 8.06 7.01
CA SER A 50 2.33 9.03 5.95
C SER A 50 2.28 8.35 4.59
N VAL A 51 1.78 9.07 3.59
CA VAL A 51 1.75 8.63 2.19
C VAL A 51 2.28 9.71 1.27
N MET A 52 2.83 9.33 0.11
CA MET A 52 3.18 10.29 -0.94
C MET A 52 1.96 10.61 -1.80
N GLY A 53 1.56 11.88 -1.86
CA GLY A 53 0.39 12.34 -2.61
C GLY A 53 0.46 12.06 -4.11
N TRP A 54 1.67 12.03 -4.69
CA TRP A 54 1.84 11.72 -6.11
C TRP A 54 1.45 10.28 -6.49
N CYS A 55 1.33 9.37 -5.52
CA CYS A 55 0.88 7.99 -5.75
C CYS A 55 -0.62 7.90 -6.08
N PHE A 56 -1.41 8.94 -5.81
CA PHE A 56 -2.87 8.91 -5.91
C PHE A 56 -3.43 9.67 -7.11
N LYS A 57 -2.61 10.12 -8.06
CA LYS A 57 -3.12 10.79 -9.27
C LYS A 57 -4.05 9.85 -10.05
N PRO A 58 -5.22 10.31 -10.55
CA PRO A 58 -5.67 11.71 -10.65
C PRO A 58 -6.57 12.20 -9.50
N MET A 59 -6.60 11.54 -8.34
CA MET A 59 -7.43 11.94 -7.19
C MET A 59 -7.17 13.40 -6.78
N PRO A 60 -8.23 14.21 -6.58
CA PRO A 60 -8.11 15.55 -6.00
C PRO A 60 -7.47 15.53 -4.61
N VAL A 61 -6.55 16.45 -4.34
CA VAL A 61 -5.85 16.52 -3.04
C VAL A 61 -6.80 16.68 -1.84
N PRO A 62 -7.87 17.50 -1.90
CA PRO A 62 -8.85 17.58 -0.79
C PRO A 62 -9.51 16.24 -0.46
N GLU A 63 -9.76 15.42 -1.48
CA GLU A 63 -10.33 14.08 -1.31
C GLU A 63 -9.31 13.14 -0.63
N LEU A 64 -8.04 13.20 -1.04
CA LEU A 64 -6.97 12.45 -0.39
C LEU A 64 -6.82 12.86 1.09
N ILE A 65 -6.85 14.16 1.40
CA ILE A 65 -6.79 14.68 2.78
C ILE A 65 -7.90 14.06 3.63
N ARG A 66 -9.15 14.11 3.14
CA ARG A 66 -10.30 13.55 3.85
C ARG A 66 -10.12 12.07 4.16
N HIS A 67 -9.72 11.28 3.17
CA HIS A 67 -9.47 9.86 3.36
C HIS A 67 -8.35 9.58 4.36
N CYS A 68 -7.24 10.34 4.30
CA CYS A 68 -6.14 10.18 5.24
C CYS A 68 -6.57 10.48 6.68
N ALA A 69 -7.38 11.52 6.88
CA ALA A 69 -7.92 11.87 8.19
C ALA A 69 -8.86 10.79 8.73
N GLU A 70 -9.77 10.26 7.90
CA GLU A 70 -10.68 9.17 8.26
C GLU A 70 -9.96 7.87 8.63
N MET A 71 -8.85 7.57 7.95
CA MET A 71 -8.00 6.41 8.23
C MET A 71 -7.09 6.60 9.46
N GLY A 72 -6.96 7.82 9.99
CA GLY A 72 -6.05 8.13 11.09
C GLY A 72 -4.57 8.18 10.68
N LEU A 73 -4.29 8.47 9.41
CA LEU A 73 -2.93 8.77 8.96
C LEU A 73 -2.46 10.10 9.55
N GLU A 74 -1.15 10.27 9.68
CA GLU A 74 -0.60 11.46 10.33
C GLU A 74 -0.16 12.55 9.37
N ALA A 75 0.23 12.21 8.15
CA ALA A 75 0.75 13.18 7.19
C ALA A 75 0.56 12.73 5.74
N ILE A 76 0.63 13.70 4.82
CA ILE A 76 0.68 13.47 3.37
C ILE A 76 1.86 14.27 2.83
N GLU A 77 2.78 13.57 2.19
CA GLU A 77 3.99 14.13 1.61
C GLU A 77 3.78 14.49 0.14
N GLY A 78 4.50 15.50 -0.36
CA GLY A 78 4.55 15.80 -1.80
C GLY A 78 3.24 16.30 -2.41
N ILE A 79 2.34 16.89 -1.61
CA ILE A 79 1.21 17.70 -2.10
C ILE A 79 1.63 19.18 -2.23
N ASP A 80 0.89 19.93 -3.05
CA ASP A 80 1.14 21.35 -3.24
C ASP A 80 0.93 22.14 -1.92
N PRO A 81 1.81 23.12 -1.59
CA PRO A 81 1.71 23.90 -0.35
C PRO A 81 0.38 24.61 -0.12
N GLN A 82 -0.39 24.91 -1.17
CA GLN A 82 -1.72 25.52 -1.05
C GLN A 82 -2.70 24.65 -0.24
N PHE A 83 -2.47 23.34 -0.16
CA PHE A 83 -3.31 22.39 0.56
C PHE A 83 -2.89 22.19 2.02
N TYR A 84 -1.71 22.68 2.44
CA TYR A 84 -1.23 22.51 3.82
C TYR A 84 -2.20 23.09 4.87
N PRO A 85 -2.83 24.27 4.67
CA PRO A 85 -3.81 24.77 5.62
C PRO A 85 -5.02 23.83 5.79
N GLU A 86 -5.44 23.15 4.73
CA GLU A 86 -6.55 22.20 4.78
C GLU A 86 -6.14 20.90 5.48
N ALA A 87 -4.99 20.34 5.12
CA ALA A 87 -4.45 19.14 5.77
C ALA A 87 -4.33 19.34 7.28
N ARG A 88 -3.81 20.50 7.71
CA ARG A 88 -3.69 20.87 9.12
C ARG A 88 -5.04 21.04 9.82
N ARG A 89 -6.05 21.62 9.15
CA ARG A 89 -7.42 21.70 9.69
C ARG A 89 -8.02 20.31 9.93
N GLN A 90 -7.64 19.31 9.14
CA GLN A 90 -8.08 17.92 9.31
C GLN A 90 -7.21 17.09 10.26
N GLY A 91 -6.21 17.70 10.91
CA GLY A 91 -5.38 17.04 11.92
C GLY A 91 -4.16 16.30 11.36
N LEU A 92 -3.85 16.49 10.07
CA LEU A 92 -2.59 16.02 9.47
C LEU A 92 -1.46 17.01 9.82
N LYS A 93 -0.23 16.50 9.99
CA LYS A 93 0.94 17.27 10.39
C LYS A 93 1.71 17.85 9.21
#